data_AF-A0A9W9YUU9-F1
#
_entry.id   AF-A0A9W9YUU9-F1
#
_cell.length_a   1.000
_cell.length_b   1.000
_cell.length_c   1.000
_cell.angle_alpha   90.00
_cell.angle_beta   90.00
_cell.angle_gamma   90.00
#
_symmetry.space_group_name_H-M   'P 1'
#
loop_
_entity.id
_entity.type
_entity.pdbx_description
1 polymer ?
#
loop_
_entity_poly.entity_id
_entity_poly.type
_entity_poly.pdbx_seq_one_letter_code
_entity_poly.pdbx_strand_id
1 'polypeptide(L)'
;MFVFQNIGELKAKALAHADCHIIPEIVCRLRVEDDYQGLSPPLYEHEIVSESWLKQGQRLVLEQGAPLLQGEIVIRYYIISTTHTRQETEQIVEKKCTVQECLKFLMENSKLEGMTWHLRKTNWIGEPTDALDNEDETLENENIKNGDTLIVEEGRLPPKGFIRLSLWQTEANKQSSEGVLTWITSGIQGLLGSSSAETSEKTDNPEDSDSLEPVGDVEISQEASLYDLKLQISLLPQLADHVIPTPGFLRLQEVVNNQLTRVLRGMKRTVRQLKLISSTQLSVCVLRQEEELSPSAILLKLKRRIPGERSYYAEQEVIFEPSEGASPVSLRQFVAKVCEIPHDQLNVAKYFRAKCDWLVIKDAPKSQGKHKGGKKKIKINLRQSPFHLQDGDIIGVKDCQFDAEDKDDFSTPADDEGKDKLQREEEEKKRRRKEKQARRPEVPLSIHVDDFR
;
A
#
# COMPACT_ATOMS: atom_id res chain seq x y z
N MET A 1 25.96 -38.10 20.59
CA MET A 1 25.02 -36.99 20.34
C MET A 1 25.44 -35.86 21.27
N PHE A 2 26.00 -34.77 20.74
CA PHE A 2 26.50 -33.68 21.56
C PHE A 2 25.33 -32.78 21.93
N VAL A 3 25.01 -32.68 23.22
CA VAL A 3 24.09 -31.67 23.74
C VAL A 3 24.95 -30.44 24.07
N PHE A 4 24.74 -29.36 23.35
CA PHE A 4 25.37 -28.07 23.61
C PHE A 4 24.43 -27.24 24.46
N GLN A 5 24.93 -26.61 25.52
CA GLN A 5 24.08 -25.84 26.42
C GLN A 5 23.86 -24.42 25.90
N ASN A 6 24.88 -23.80 25.29
CA ASN A 6 24.79 -22.47 24.70
C ASN A 6 25.66 -22.32 23.43
N ILE A 7 25.48 -21.20 22.71
CA ILE A 7 26.21 -20.87 21.48
C ILE A 7 27.72 -20.72 21.72
N GLY A 8 28.14 -20.22 22.88
CA GLY A 8 29.55 -20.09 23.25
C GLY A 8 30.28 -21.44 23.27
N GLU A 9 29.66 -22.47 23.85
CA GLU A 9 30.20 -23.84 23.84
C GLU A 9 30.28 -24.43 22.43
N LEU A 10 29.26 -24.16 21.61
CA LEU A 10 29.24 -24.57 20.21
C LEU A 10 30.40 -23.93 19.43
N LYS A 11 30.62 -22.63 19.64
CA LYS A 11 31.74 -21.89 19.04
C LYS A 11 33.10 -22.45 19.48
N ALA A 12 33.28 -22.71 20.77
CA ALA A 12 34.53 -23.25 21.31
C ALA A 12 34.89 -24.61 20.69
N LYS A 13 33.90 -25.51 20.50
CA LYS A 13 34.13 -26.78 19.81
C LYS A 13 34.39 -26.59 18.32
N ALA A 14 33.69 -25.68 17.65
CA ALA A 14 33.92 -25.38 16.24
C ALA A 14 35.37 -24.91 16.00
N LEU A 15 35.88 -24.03 16.86
CA LEU A 15 37.27 -23.57 16.83
C LEU A 15 38.27 -24.70 17.08
N ALA A 16 37.99 -25.60 18.03
CA ALA A 16 38.84 -26.75 18.31
C ALA A 16 38.92 -27.75 17.14
N HIS A 17 37.86 -27.87 16.34
CA HIS A 17 37.80 -28.75 15.17
C HIS A 17 38.37 -28.13 13.89
N ALA A 18 38.43 -26.81 13.79
CA ALA A 18 38.85 -26.10 12.58
C ALA A 18 40.38 -26.03 12.38
N ASP A 19 41.19 -26.68 13.22
CA ASP A 19 42.67 -26.58 13.24
C ASP A 19 43.17 -25.11 13.25
N CYS A 20 42.36 -24.18 13.79
CA CYS A 20 42.72 -22.78 13.99
C CYS A 20 43.69 -22.65 15.18
N HIS A 21 44.86 -23.28 15.11
CA HIS A 21 45.95 -23.15 16.09
C HIS A 21 46.83 -21.91 15.86
N ILE A 22 46.40 -20.99 14.97
CA ILE A 22 47.15 -19.80 14.63
C ILE A 22 46.44 -18.60 15.23
N ILE A 23 47.03 -18.11 16.32
CA ILE A 23 46.78 -16.85 17.05
C ILE A 23 45.76 -16.97 18.21
N PRO A 24 46.23 -17.02 19.47
CA PRO A 24 45.41 -17.06 20.70
C PRO A 24 44.49 -15.86 20.94
N GLU A 25 44.49 -14.88 20.02
CA GLU A 25 43.87 -13.57 20.16
C GLU A 25 42.80 -13.27 19.09
N ILE A 26 42.47 -14.22 18.19
CA ILE A 26 41.40 -13.98 17.21
C ILE A 26 40.06 -14.09 17.91
N VAL A 27 39.55 -12.93 18.32
CA VAL A 27 38.18 -12.77 18.72
C VAL A 27 37.31 -13.12 17.51
N CYS A 28 36.51 -14.19 17.62
CA CYS A 28 35.63 -14.68 16.56
C CYS A 28 34.17 -14.66 17.00
N ARG A 29 33.28 -14.43 16.03
CA ARG A 29 31.82 -14.47 16.17
C ARG A 29 31.22 -15.53 15.25
N LEU A 30 30.06 -16.06 15.64
CA LEU A 30 29.39 -17.15 14.92
C LEU A 30 28.18 -16.59 14.17
N ARG A 31 28.03 -16.96 12.90
CA ARG A 31 26.86 -16.63 12.07
C ARG A 31 26.28 -17.88 11.45
N VAL A 32 25.02 -17.80 11.03
CA VAL A 32 24.37 -18.79 10.19
C VAL A 32 24.50 -18.35 8.74
N GLU A 33 24.89 -19.27 7.86
CA GLU A 33 24.81 -19.06 6.43
C GLU A 33 23.47 -19.63 5.94
N ASP A 34 22.58 -18.74 5.50
CA ASP A 34 21.29 -19.09 4.90
C ASP A 34 21.41 -19.10 3.37
N ASP A 35 20.90 -20.17 2.75
CA ASP A 35 20.99 -20.39 1.30
C ASP A 35 20.30 -19.29 0.47
N TYR A 36 19.40 -18.50 1.07
CA TYR A 36 18.60 -17.47 0.39
C TYR A 36 18.90 -16.05 0.88
N GLN A 37 19.22 -15.90 2.16
CA GLN A 37 19.44 -14.59 2.80
C GLN A 37 20.92 -14.25 3.04
N GLY A 38 21.82 -15.19 2.74
CA GLY A 38 23.25 -15.01 2.99
C GLY A 38 23.59 -15.15 4.47
N LEU A 39 24.57 -14.38 4.93
CA LEU A 39 25.05 -14.44 6.31
C LEU A 39 24.06 -13.73 7.26
N SER A 40 23.62 -14.46 8.29
CA SER A 40 22.79 -13.94 9.38
C SER A 40 23.55 -12.88 10.20
N PRO A 41 22.86 -12.09 11.04
CA PRO A 41 23.55 -11.36 12.10
C PRO A 41 24.29 -12.33 13.03
N PRO A 42 25.33 -11.86 13.75
CA PRO A 42 26.06 -12.67 14.72
C PRO A 42 25.14 -13.20 15.82
N LEU A 43 25.39 -14.44 16.23
CA LEU A 43 24.69 -15.11 17.32
C LEU A 43 25.26 -14.67 18.68
N TYR A 44 24.39 -14.56 19.68
CA TYR A 44 24.79 -14.29 21.05
C TYR A 44 25.32 -15.54 21.73
N GLU A 45 26.47 -15.46 22.38
CA GLU A 45 27.08 -16.64 23.00
C GLU A 45 26.28 -17.23 24.16
N HIS A 46 25.52 -16.38 24.85
CA HIS A 46 24.68 -16.77 25.98
C HIS A 46 23.35 -17.41 25.57
N GLU A 47 22.99 -17.38 24.28
CA GLU A 47 21.77 -18.03 23.81
C GLU A 47 21.87 -19.56 23.96
N ILE A 48 20.79 -20.15 24.44
CA ILE A 48 20.68 -21.60 24.59
C ILE A 48 20.41 -22.21 23.22
N VAL A 49 21.20 -23.20 22.81
CA VAL A 49 21.11 -23.80 21.47
C VAL A 49 19.71 -24.39 21.22
N SER A 50 19.10 -25.04 22.22
CA SER A 50 17.76 -25.62 22.09
C SER A 50 16.63 -24.60 22.03
N GLU A 51 16.85 -23.39 22.53
CA GLU A 51 15.87 -22.29 22.52
C GLU A 51 16.10 -21.33 21.33
N SER A 52 17.28 -21.41 20.73
CA SER A 52 17.61 -20.68 19.52
C SER A 52 16.80 -21.20 18.32
N TRP A 53 16.69 -20.38 17.29
CA TRP A 53 16.08 -20.75 16.02
C TRP A 53 16.99 -21.65 15.15
N LEU A 54 18.16 -22.06 15.68
CA LEU A 54 19.09 -22.95 15.00
C LEU A 54 18.47 -24.33 14.77
N LYS A 55 18.73 -24.88 13.59
CA LYS A 55 18.24 -26.20 13.18
C LYS A 55 19.41 -27.10 12.82
N GLN A 56 19.21 -28.39 13.04
CA GLN A 56 20.14 -29.40 12.58
C GLN A 56 20.34 -29.30 11.06
N GLY A 57 21.60 -29.34 10.61
CA GLY A 57 21.97 -29.25 9.20
C GLY A 57 22.23 -27.82 8.68
N GLN A 58 22.03 -26.78 9.50
CA GLN A 58 22.44 -25.42 9.12
C GLN A 58 23.96 -25.27 9.08
N ARG A 59 24.43 -24.45 8.15
CA ARG A 59 25.84 -24.08 8.02
C ARG A 59 26.14 -22.91 8.94
N LEU A 60 27.19 -23.08 9.74
CA LEU A 60 27.67 -22.03 10.64
C LEU A 60 29.01 -21.53 10.12
N VAL A 61 29.20 -20.21 10.17
CA VAL A 61 30.39 -19.52 9.73
C VAL A 61 31.06 -18.88 10.93
N LEU A 62 32.35 -19.19 11.10
CA LEU A 62 33.23 -18.48 12.02
C LEU A 62 33.78 -17.26 11.30
N GLU A 63 33.43 -16.08 11.79
CA GLU A 63 33.90 -14.81 11.26
C GLU A 63 34.80 -14.13 12.31
N GLN A 64 35.84 -13.43 11.86
CA GLN A 64 36.65 -12.60 12.73
C GLN A 64 35.81 -11.42 13.26
N GLY A 65 35.83 -11.20 14.57
CA GLY A 65 35.11 -10.12 15.24
C GLY A 65 34.79 -10.45 16.70
N ALA A 66 34.60 -9.39 17.50
CA ALA A 66 34.14 -9.54 18.88
C ALA A 66 32.78 -10.24 18.96
N PRO A 67 32.52 -11.11 19.95
CA PRO A 67 31.19 -11.63 20.19
C PRO A 67 30.30 -10.47 20.64
N LEU A 68 29.02 -10.54 20.30
CA LEU A 68 28.05 -9.57 20.77
C LEU A 68 27.84 -9.69 22.27
N LEU A 69 27.96 -8.57 22.97
CA LEU A 69 27.53 -8.47 24.36
C LEU A 69 25.99 -8.55 24.44
N GLN A 70 25.46 -8.92 25.60
CA GLN A 70 24.00 -9.05 25.80
C GLN A 70 23.21 -7.75 25.57
N GLY A 71 23.89 -6.60 25.70
CA GLY A 71 23.32 -5.28 25.43
C GLY A 71 23.52 -4.78 23.99
N GLU A 72 24.23 -5.52 23.14
CA GLU A 72 24.58 -5.06 21.79
C GLU A 72 23.70 -5.72 20.72
N ILE A 73 23.50 -5.02 19.61
CA ILE A 73 22.86 -5.54 18.40
C ILE A 73 23.73 -5.16 17.20
N VAL A 74 23.70 -5.98 16.14
CA VAL A 74 24.19 -5.55 14.83
C VAL A 74 23.03 -4.95 14.06
N ILE A 75 23.21 -3.74 13.53
CA ILE A 75 22.32 -3.15 12.55
C ILE A 75 23.04 -3.08 11.20
N ARG A 76 22.28 -3.23 10.11
CA ARG A 76 22.72 -2.82 8.78
C ARG A 76 22.20 -1.42 8.52
N TYR A 77 22.97 -0.61 7.82
CA TYR A 77 22.47 0.68 7.35
C TYR A 77 23.02 1.05 5.98
N TYR A 78 22.27 1.87 5.26
CA TYR A 78 22.75 2.53 4.05
C TYR A 78 22.32 4.00 4.08
N ILE A 79 23.04 4.81 3.31
CA ILE A 79 22.85 6.26 3.27
C ILE A 79 22.02 6.60 2.04
N ILE A 80 20.97 7.41 2.24
CA ILE A 80 20.24 8.08 1.16
C ILE A 80 20.60 9.56 1.20
N SER A 81 21.37 9.97 0.19
CA SER A 81 21.74 11.36 -0.08
C SER A 81 21.98 11.50 -1.59
N THR A 82 21.92 12.74 -2.08
CA THR A 82 22.15 13.05 -3.51
C THR A 82 23.49 12.58 -4.05
N THR A 83 24.48 12.35 -3.19
CA THR A 83 25.87 12.03 -3.53
C THR A 83 26.27 10.57 -3.25
N HIS A 84 25.42 9.78 -2.59
CA HIS A 84 25.79 8.46 -2.10
C HIS A 84 25.12 7.34 -2.89
N THR A 85 25.91 6.35 -3.33
CA THR A 85 25.39 5.09 -3.88
C THR A 85 24.95 4.18 -2.76
N ARG A 86 23.86 3.42 -2.96
CA ARG A 86 23.34 2.46 -1.96
C ARG A 86 24.40 1.39 -1.65
N GLN A 87 25.07 1.55 -0.52
CA GLN A 87 26.01 0.59 0.04
C GLN A 87 25.59 0.28 1.48
N GLU A 88 25.28 -0.98 1.74
CA GLU A 88 24.91 -1.44 3.07
C GLU A 88 26.17 -1.74 3.89
N THR A 89 26.21 -1.21 5.10
CA THR A 89 27.31 -1.37 6.06
C THR A 89 26.75 -1.91 7.37
N GLU A 90 27.47 -2.82 8.01
CA GLU A 90 27.09 -3.35 9.32
C GLU A 90 27.75 -2.54 10.44
N GLN A 91 27.00 -2.32 11.52
CA GLN A 91 27.48 -1.63 12.69
C GLN A 91 26.97 -2.29 13.97
N ILE A 92 27.87 -2.48 14.94
CA ILE A 92 27.51 -2.90 16.31
C ILE A 92 27.14 -1.64 17.10
N VAL A 93 25.98 -1.68 17.76
CA VAL A 93 25.45 -0.60 18.61
C VAL A 93 24.84 -1.18 19.89
N GLU A 94 24.76 -0.38 20.95
CA GLU A 94 24.04 -0.77 22.16
C GLU A 94 22.53 -0.63 21.95
N LYS A 95 21.74 -1.66 22.30
CA LYS A 95 20.28 -1.64 22.14
C LYS A 95 19.57 -0.58 23.00
N LYS A 96 20.26 -0.11 24.05
CA LYS A 96 19.76 0.91 24.99
C LYS A 96 20.20 2.33 24.62
N CYS A 97 21.05 2.52 23.61
CA CYS A 97 21.36 3.86 23.15
C CYS A 97 20.12 4.50 22.53
N THR A 98 20.05 5.83 22.57
CA THR A 98 18.95 6.54 21.95
C THR A 98 19.06 6.53 20.43
N VAL A 99 17.97 6.84 19.74
CA VAL A 99 17.95 7.07 18.29
C VAL A 99 18.97 8.15 17.92
N GLN A 100 19.06 9.23 18.70
CA GLN A 100 20.02 10.32 18.48
C GLN A 100 21.47 9.86 18.61
N GLU A 101 21.79 9.09 19.66
CA GLU A 101 23.13 8.55 19.88
C GLU A 101 23.53 7.59 18.76
N CYS A 102 22.62 6.73 18.33
CA CYS A 102 22.83 5.82 17.21
C CYS A 102 23.10 6.59 15.92
N LEU A 103 22.26 7.58 15.59
CA LEU A 103 22.44 8.41 14.40
C LEU A 103 23.80 9.09 14.39
N LYS A 104 24.17 9.73 15.50
CA LYS A 104 25.46 10.42 15.63
C LYS A 104 26.63 9.47 15.39
N PHE A 105 26.56 8.27 15.95
CA PHE A 105 27.58 7.24 15.74
C PHE A 105 27.68 6.78 14.29
N LEU A 106 26.54 6.57 13.60
CA LEU A 106 26.53 6.20 12.18
C LEU A 106 27.08 7.33 11.29
N MET A 107 26.76 8.58 11.62
CA MET A 107 27.30 9.76 10.92
C MET A 107 28.80 9.88 11.09
N GLU A 108 29.32 9.71 12.31
CA GLU A 108 30.77 9.74 12.60
C GLU A 108 31.52 8.65 11.82
N ASN A 109 30.99 7.42 11.79
CA ASN A 109 31.60 6.31 11.06
C ASN A 109 31.55 6.49 9.54
N SER A 110 30.49 7.13 9.05
CA SER A 110 30.29 7.40 7.62
C SER A 110 30.93 8.70 7.14
N LYS A 111 31.54 9.48 8.05
CA LYS A 111 32.09 10.82 7.77
C LYS A 111 31.04 11.75 7.14
N LEU A 112 29.80 11.64 7.60
CA LEU A 112 28.72 12.52 7.13
C LEU A 112 28.85 13.88 7.80
N GLU A 113 28.80 14.93 6.99
CA GLU A 113 28.80 16.32 7.42
C GLU A 113 27.38 16.92 7.27
N GLY A 114 27.09 17.99 8.01
CA GLY A 114 25.79 18.67 7.98
C GLY A 114 24.94 18.47 9.24
N MET A 115 23.87 19.25 9.34
CA MET A 115 23.09 19.40 10.58
C MET A 115 21.71 18.72 10.52
N THR A 116 21.37 18.06 9.42
CA THR A 116 20.01 17.52 9.21
C THR A 116 20.10 16.12 8.62
N TRP A 117 20.15 15.13 9.49
CA TRP A 117 20.07 13.71 9.15
C TRP A 117 19.06 13.06 10.09
N HIS A 118 18.45 11.97 9.66
CA HIS A 118 17.56 11.19 10.53
C HIS A 118 17.62 9.71 10.17
N LEU A 119 17.14 8.87 11.08
CA LEU A 119 17.04 7.44 10.89
C LEU A 119 15.64 7.05 10.42
N ARG A 120 15.56 6.03 9.57
CA ARG A 120 14.29 5.44 9.12
C ARG A 120 14.36 3.92 9.12
N LYS A 121 13.25 3.26 9.47
CA LYS A 121 13.11 1.79 9.40
C LYS A 121 12.92 1.32 7.97
N THR A 122 13.26 0.06 7.72
CA THR A 122 12.90 -0.63 6.47
C THR A 122 11.84 -1.70 6.70
N ASN A 123 11.07 -2.02 5.66
CA ASN A 123 10.25 -3.24 5.65
C ASN A 123 11.09 -4.48 5.31
N TRP A 124 10.46 -5.65 5.28
CA TRP A 124 11.13 -6.93 5.01
C TRP A 124 11.77 -7.07 3.61
N ILE A 125 11.47 -6.18 2.67
CA ILE A 125 12.10 -6.09 1.34
C ILE A 125 13.13 -4.94 1.25
N GLY A 126 13.42 -4.27 2.36
CA GLY A 126 14.40 -3.19 2.42
C GLY A 126 13.90 -1.86 1.88
N GLU A 127 12.58 -1.65 1.76
CA GLU A 127 12.02 -0.35 1.38
C GLU A 127 11.85 0.56 2.60
N PRO A 128 12.04 1.89 2.45
CA PRO A 128 11.82 2.86 3.50
C PRO A 128 10.41 2.80 4.10
N THR A 129 10.30 2.89 5.42
CA THR A 129 9.03 2.95 6.16
C THR A 129 8.97 4.18 7.07
N ASP A 130 8.80 3.98 8.37
CA ASP A 130 8.62 5.03 9.36
C ASP A 130 9.97 5.65 9.75
N ALA A 131 10.02 6.98 9.79
CA ALA A 131 11.14 7.71 10.35
C ALA A 131 11.15 7.53 11.87
N LEU A 132 12.35 7.40 12.46
CA LEU A 132 12.54 7.39 13.91
C LEU A 132 12.49 8.84 14.40
N ASP A 133 11.29 9.33 14.66
CA ASP A 133 11.04 10.74 14.99
C ASP A 133 11.19 11.06 16.49
N ASN A 134 11.17 10.05 17.36
CA ASN A 134 11.47 10.18 18.77
C ASN A 134 12.97 9.98 19.04
N GLU A 135 13.75 11.05 18.88
CA GLU A 135 15.21 11.04 19.04
C GLU A 135 15.70 10.57 20.43
N ASP A 136 14.87 10.75 21.47
CA ASP A 136 15.16 10.38 22.86
C ASP A 136 14.83 8.91 23.20
N GLU A 137 14.14 8.19 22.31
CA GLU A 137 13.75 6.81 22.55
C GLU A 137 14.92 5.84 22.28
N THR A 138 14.94 4.72 22.99
CA THR A 138 15.97 3.68 22.79
C THR A 138 15.68 2.82 21.57
N LEU A 139 16.73 2.27 20.95
CA LEU A 139 16.57 1.35 19.81
C LEU A 139 15.69 0.13 20.14
N GLU A 140 15.82 -0.41 21.35
CA GLU A 140 14.99 -1.52 21.84
C GLU A 140 13.50 -1.15 21.95
N ASN A 141 13.19 0.05 22.44
CA ASN A 141 11.81 0.53 22.54
C ASN A 141 11.22 0.90 21.18
N GLU A 142 12.06 1.33 20.23
CA GLU A 142 11.71 1.45 18.81
C GLU A 142 11.60 0.08 18.10
N ASN A 143 11.73 -1.03 18.84
CA ASN A 143 11.63 -2.39 18.33
C ASN A 143 12.64 -2.69 17.21
N ILE A 144 13.82 -2.08 17.28
CA ILE A 144 14.97 -2.40 16.44
C ILE A 144 15.68 -3.63 17.01
N LYS A 145 15.89 -4.63 16.16
CA LYS A 145 16.43 -5.95 16.54
C LYS A 145 17.78 -6.22 15.89
N ASN A 146 18.46 -7.23 16.41
CA ASN A 146 19.70 -7.75 15.83
C ASN A 146 19.46 -8.21 14.39
N GLY A 147 20.17 -7.59 13.44
CA GLY A 147 20.04 -7.80 11.99
C GLY A 147 19.09 -6.86 11.28
N ASP A 148 18.41 -5.93 11.96
CA ASP A 148 17.53 -4.98 11.28
C ASP A 148 18.31 -4.00 10.39
N THR A 149 17.64 -3.51 9.35
CA THR A 149 18.22 -2.56 8.39
C THR A 149 17.59 -1.18 8.57
N LEU A 150 18.44 -0.18 8.82
CA LEU A 150 18.09 1.21 8.96
C LEU A 150 18.56 2.03 7.75
N ILE A 151 17.96 3.19 7.58
CA ILE A 151 18.35 4.17 6.57
C ILE A 151 18.82 5.42 7.28
N VAL A 152 19.99 5.92 6.89
CA VAL A 152 20.47 7.26 7.26
C VAL A 152 20.09 8.19 6.13
N GLU A 153 19.08 9.04 6.35
CA GLU A 153 18.47 9.87 5.31
C GLU A 153 18.79 11.35 5.56
N GLU A 154 19.23 12.03 4.50
CA GLU A 154 19.50 13.46 4.52
C GLU A 154 18.19 14.27 4.63
N GLY A 155 18.13 15.21 5.58
CA GLY A 155 17.01 16.12 5.76
C GLY A 155 16.55 16.22 7.23
N ARG A 156 15.72 17.24 7.49
CA ARG A 156 15.15 17.47 8.83
C ARG A 156 13.84 16.71 9.02
N LEU A 157 13.67 16.16 10.22
CA LEU A 157 12.36 15.71 10.68
C LEU A 157 11.40 16.90 10.84
N PRO A 158 10.09 16.70 10.62
CA PRO A 158 9.09 17.67 11.03
C PRO A 158 9.17 17.95 12.53
N PRO A 159 8.91 19.18 13.00
CA PRO A 159 8.83 19.47 14.43
C PRO A 159 7.77 18.60 15.12
N LYS A 160 7.91 18.38 16.43
CA LYS A 160 6.93 17.62 17.21
C LYS A 160 5.51 18.14 16.99
N GLY A 161 4.60 17.26 16.59
CA GLY A 161 3.21 17.59 16.27
C GLY A 161 2.99 18.10 14.83
N PHE A 162 4.01 18.04 13.97
CA PHE A 162 3.90 18.27 12.53
C PHE A 162 4.11 16.96 11.78
N ILE A 163 3.58 16.90 10.55
CA ILE A 163 3.79 15.80 9.61
C ILE A 163 4.20 16.38 8.26
N ARG A 164 4.87 15.57 7.42
CA ARG A 164 5.20 15.92 6.03
C ARG A 164 4.42 15.00 5.10
N LEU A 165 3.57 15.55 4.25
CA LEU A 165 2.71 14.81 3.33
C LEU A 165 3.25 14.93 1.90
N SER A 166 3.38 13.82 1.21
CA SER A 166 3.74 13.82 -0.22
C SER A 166 2.52 14.06 -1.09
N LEU A 167 2.66 14.99 -2.02
CA LEU A 167 1.61 15.50 -2.88
C LEU A 167 1.85 15.09 -4.32
N TRP A 168 0.79 14.61 -4.94
CA TRP A 168 0.70 14.25 -6.34
C TRP A 168 -0.39 15.10 -6.97
N GLN A 169 -0.26 15.41 -8.25
CA GLN A 169 -1.30 16.06 -9.03
C GLN A 169 -1.91 15.03 -9.94
N THR A 170 -3.24 14.95 -9.90
CA THR A 170 -4.00 14.31 -10.95
C THR A 170 -4.32 15.36 -11.98
N GLU A 171 -4.09 15.09 -13.27
CA GLU A 171 -4.76 15.87 -14.29
C GLU A 171 -6.25 15.77 -14.01
N ALA A 172 -6.88 16.90 -13.67
CA ALA A 172 -8.32 16.98 -13.74
C ALA A 172 -8.65 16.66 -15.19
N ASN A 173 -9.12 15.44 -15.41
CA ASN A 173 -9.43 14.87 -16.71
C ASN A 173 -9.97 16.00 -17.59
N LYS A 174 -9.39 16.20 -18.77
CA LYS A 174 -9.79 17.19 -19.79
C LYS A 174 -11.22 16.88 -20.22
N GLN A 175 -12.18 16.96 -19.31
CA GLN A 175 -13.60 16.83 -19.52
C GLN A 175 -14.05 18.17 -20.08
N SER A 176 -13.61 18.42 -21.30
CA SER A 176 -14.40 18.97 -22.38
C SER A 176 -15.73 19.57 -21.92
N SER A 177 -15.83 20.90 -21.95
CA SER A 177 -17.10 21.56 -22.30
C SER A 177 -17.68 21.05 -23.63
N GLU A 178 -16.88 20.30 -24.40
CA GLU A 178 -17.22 19.50 -25.57
C GLU A 178 -17.87 18.14 -25.28
N GLY A 179 -17.99 17.70 -24.03
CA GLY A 179 -18.51 16.37 -23.67
C GLY A 179 -19.99 16.19 -23.97
N VAL A 180 -20.73 17.30 -24.15
CA VAL A 180 -22.12 17.30 -24.64
C VAL A 180 -22.19 17.37 -26.18
N LEU A 181 -21.11 17.78 -26.85
CA LEU A 181 -21.10 17.89 -28.31
C LEU A 181 -20.45 16.68 -28.99
N THR A 182 -19.51 15.99 -28.31
CA THR A 182 -18.87 14.78 -28.81
C THR A 182 -19.82 13.57 -28.87
N TRP A 183 -20.80 13.47 -27.96
CA TRP A 183 -21.82 12.41 -28.06
C TRP A 183 -22.80 12.63 -29.22
N ILE A 184 -23.09 13.89 -29.55
CA ILE A 184 -23.95 14.24 -30.69
C ILE A 184 -23.21 13.98 -32.01
N THR A 185 -21.94 14.39 -32.12
CA THR A 185 -21.18 14.22 -33.37
C THR A 185 -20.77 12.79 -33.65
N SER A 186 -20.46 11.99 -32.61
CA SER A 186 -20.11 10.56 -32.78
C SER A 186 -21.27 9.73 -33.32
N GLY A 187 -22.52 10.09 -32.99
CA GLY A 187 -23.72 9.46 -33.56
C GLY A 187 -23.98 9.80 -35.03
N ILE A 188 -23.47 10.94 -35.51
CA ILE A 188 -23.67 11.41 -36.89
C ILE A 188 -22.54 10.90 -37.81
N GLN A 189 -21.34 10.72 -37.28
CA GLN A 189 -20.18 10.25 -38.06
C GLN A 189 -20.29 8.76 -38.45
N GLY A 190 -21.10 7.98 -37.72
CA GLY A 190 -21.49 6.62 -38.12
C GLY A 190 -22.50 6.55 -39.28
N LEU A 191 -23.12 7.68 -39.66
CA LEU A 191 -24.08 7.76 -40.77
C LEU A 191 -23.47 8.27 -42.08
N LEU A 192 -22.29 8.91 -42.02
CA LEU A 192 -21.61 9.47 -43.18
C LEU A 192 -20.24 8.80 -43.33
N GLY A 193 -20.22 7.69 -44.07
CA GLY A 193 -18.99 7.00 -44.41
C GLY A 193 -18.03 7.91 -45.18
N SER A 194 -16.98 8.36 -44.52
CA SER A 194 -15.82 8.97 -45.18
C SER A 194 -14.53 8.35 -44.64
N SER A 195 -13.98 7.44 -45.43
CA SER A 195 -12.64 6.89 -45.27
C SER A 195 -11.59 7.97 -45.52
N SER A 196 -10.64 8.14 -44.60
CA SER A 196 -9.27 8.48 -44.95
C SER A 196 -8.35 7.93 -43.86
N ALA A 197 -7.52 6.98 -44.28
CA ALA A 197 -6.51 6.34 -43.48
C ALA A 197 -5.25 7.19 -43.48
N GLU A 198 -4.67 7.46 -42.32
CA GLU A 198 -3.22 7.58 -42.18
C GLU A 198 -2.77 6.92 -40.88
N THR A 199 -1.89 5.94 -41.08
CA THR A 199 -1.16 5.13 -40.11
C THR A 199 -0.25 5.97 -39.23
N SER A 200 -0.38 5.82 -37.91
CA SER A 200 0.73 5.98 -36.98
C SER A 200 0.66 4.85 -35.97
N GLU A 201 1.64 3.96 -36.04
CA GLU A 201 1.89 2.91 -35.06
C GLU A 201 2.08 3.55 -33.68
N LYS A 202 1.11 3.37 -32.79
CA LYS A 202 1.29 3.46 -31.35
C LYS A 202 1.05 2.07 -30.79
N THR A 203 2.08 1.55 -30.12
CA THR A 203 2.00 0.39 -29.25
C THR A 203 0.86 0.56 -28.24
N ASP A 204 -0.21 -0.20 -28.45
CA ASP A 204 -1.33 -0.32 -27.52
C ASP A 204 -0.87 -1.10 -26.27
N ASN A 205 -0.44 -0.37 -25.25
CA ASN A 205 -0.60 -0.83 -23.87
C ASN A 205 -1.96 -0.32 -23.38
N PRO A 206 -2.77 -1.13 -22.67
CA PRO A 206 -4.02 -0.63 -22.10
C PRO A 206 -3.68 0.26 -20.89
N GLU A 207 -3.59 1.57 -21.15
CA GLU A 207 -3.47 2.62 -20.13
C GLU A 207 -4.86 2.96 -19.56
N ASP A 208 -4.98 2.96 -18.23
CA ASP A 208 -5.96 3.77 -17.49
C ASP A 208 -5.46 3.95 -16.04
N SER A 209 -4.15 4.22 -15.89
CA SER A 209 -3.63 4.71 -14.61
C SER A 209 -3.79 6.23 -14.61
N ASP A 210 -4.54 6.77 -13.64
CA ASP A 210 -4.52 8.19 -13.32
C ASP A 210 -3.04 8.63 -13.28
N SER A 211 -2.57 9.41 -14.26
CA SER A 211 -1.17 9.82 -14.33
C SER A 211 -0.90 10.79 -13.18
N LEU A 212 -0.20 10.30 -12.15
CA LEU A 212 0.14 11.07 -10.96
C LEU A 212 1.47 11.76 -11.17
N GLU A 213 1.45 13.08 -11.29
CA GLU A 213 2.67 13.89 -11.36
C GLU A 213 3.08 14.38 -9.96
N PRO A 214 4.35 14.28 -9.57
CA PRO A 214 4.77 14.75 -8.25
C PRO A 214 4.69 16.28 -8.16
N VAL A 215 3.99 16.79 -7.14
CA VAL A 215 3.89 18.23 -6.84
C VAL A 215 4.98 18.64 -5.85
N GLY A 216 5.31 17.75 -4.91
CA GLY A 216 6.26 17.99 -3.84
C GLY A 216 5.69 17.57 -2.49
N ASP A 217 6.23 18.13 -1.42
CA ASP A 217 5.80 17.83 -0.05
C ASP A 217 5.24 19.07 0.64
N VAL A 218 4.32 18.85 1.59
CA VAL A 218 3.82 19.90 2.49
C VAL A 218 4.03 19.48 3.94
N GLU A 219 4.67 20.35 4.73
CA GLU A 219 4.81 20.18 6.17
C GLU A 219 3.70 20.96 6.89
N ILE A 220 2.92 20.28 7.72
CA ILE A 220 1.76 20.86 8.39
C ILE A 220 1.57 20.32 9.80
N SER A 221 1.03 21.16 10.69
CA SER A 221 0.67 20.74 12.04
C SER A 221 -0.47 19.72 12.03
N GLN A 222 -0.39 18.71 12.91
CA GLN A 222 -1.47 17.76 13.15
C GLN A 222 -2.76 18.43 13.68
N GLU A 223 -2.64 19.61 14.29
CA GLU A 223 -3.79 20.39 14.78
C GLU A 223 -4.35 21.37 13.74
N ALA A 224 -3.68 21.56 12.60
CA ALA A 224 -4.19 22.39 11.53
C ALA A 224 -5.44 21.75 10.90
N SER A 225 -6.35 22.58 10.42
CA SER A 225 -7.58 22.12 9.78
C SER A 225 -7.34 21.68 8.32
N LEU A 226 -8.29 20.94 7.74
CA LEU A 226 -8.27 20.63 6.31
C LEU A 226 -8.29 21.89 5.43
N TYR A 227 -8.95 22.95 5.90
CA TYR A 227 -8.91 24.26 5.26
C TYR A 227 -7.48 24.80 5.21
N ASP A 228 -6.75 24.78 6.34
CA ASP A 228 -5.37 25.26 6.42
C ASP A 228 -4.44 24.43 5.52
N LEU A 229 -4.64 23.11 5.48
CA LEU A 229 -3.92 22.22 4.57
C LEU A 229 -4.12 22.61 3.11
N LYS A 230 -5.38 22.73 2.68
CA LYS A 230 -5.70 23.12 1.30
C LYS A 230 -5.20 24.52 0.98
N LEU A 231 -5.28 25.45 1.93
CA LEU A 231 -4.72 26.80 1.78
C LEU A 231 -3.21 26.74 1.56
N GLN A 232 -2.47 26.01 2.38
CA GLN A 232 -1.02 25.86 2.22
C GLN A 232 -0.65 25.21 0.89
N ILE A 233 -1.40 24.18 0.45
CA ILE A 233 -1.21 23.54 -0.85
C ILE A 233 -1.48 24.53 -1.99
N SER A 234 -2.54 25.34 -1.92
CA SER A 234 -2.87 26.32 -2.97
C SER A 234 -1.80 27.40 -3.18
N LEU A 235 -0.90 27.57 -2.22
CA LEU A 235 0.21 28.53 -2.28
C LEU A 235 1.52 27.90 -2.81
N LEU A 236 1.52 26.62 -3.16
CA LEU A 236 2.69 25.94 -3.70
C LEU A 236 3.04 26.49 -5.10
N PRO A 237 4.32 26.77 -5.39
CA PRO A 237 4.74 27.29 -6.70
C PRO A 237 4.32 26.40 -7.88
N GLN A 238 4.27 25.08 -7.67
CA GLN A 238 3.86 24.10 -8.68
C GLN A 238 2.40 24.25 -9.10
N LEU A 239 1.56 24.89 -8.27
CA LEU A 239 0.17 25.15 -8.56
C LEU A 239 -0.09 26.59 -9.01
N ALA A 240 0.96 27.40 -9.22
CA ALA A 240 0.83 28.82 -9.57
C ALA A 240 0.12 29.06 -10.91
N ASP A 241 0.19 28.11 -11.85
CA ASP A 241 -0.51 28.19 -13.14
C ASP A 241 -2.03 27.96 -13.01
N HIS A 242 -2.50 27.49 -11.86
CA HIS A 242 -3.91 27.28 -11.58
C HIS A 242 -4.53 28.48 -10.88
N VAL A 243 -5.70 28.90 -11.36
CA VAL A 243 -6.53 29.87 -10.65
C VAL A 243 -7.27 29.14 -9.53
N ILE A 244 -6.81 29.31 -8.29
CA ILE A 244 -7.41 28.73 -7.07
C ILE A 244 -7.93 29.87 -6.18
N PRO A 245 -9.18 30.33 -6.37
CA PRO A 245 -9.71 31.47 -5.61
C PRO A 245 -9.83 31.21 -4.12
N THR A 246 -10.24 29.99 -3.76
CA THR A 246 -10.41 29.55 -2.37
C THR A 246 -9.95 28.10 -2.21
N PRO A 247 -9.65 27.65 -0.98
CA PRO A 247 -9.38 26.24 -0.71
C PRO A 247 -10.52 25.28 -1.12
N GLY A 248 -11.74 25.78 -1.36
CA GLY A 248 -12.88 24.99 -1.85
C GLY A 248 -12.68 24.44 -3.26
N PHE A 249 -11.76 25.01 -4.05
CA PHE A 249 -11.43 24.54 -5.39
C PHE A 249 -10.42 23.39 -5.41
N LEU A 250 -9.91 22.94 -4.26
CA LEU A 250 -9.02 21.79 -4.20
C LEU A 250 -9.77 20.57 -3.68
N ARG A 251 -9.71 19.45 -4.39
CA ARG A 251 -10.05 18.13 -3.83
C ARG A 251 -8.76 17.40 -3.45
N LEU A 252 -8.74 16.86 -2.23
CA LEU A 252 -7.65 16.01 -1.75
C LEU A 252 -8.13 14.58 -1.61
N GLN A 253 -7.37 13.63 -2.15
CA GLN A 253 -7.65 12.18 -2.07
C GLN A 253 -6.43 11.42 -1.58
N GLU A 254 -6.61 10.39 -0.76
CA GLU A 254 -5.53 9.47 -0.43
C GLU A 254 -5.15 8.62 -1.63
N VAL A 255 -3.85 8.48 -1.86
CA VAL A 255 -3.28 7.57 -2.86
C VAL A 255 -2.80 6.32 -2.15
N VAL A 256 -3.38 5.16 -2.50
CA VAL A 256 -2.98 3.85 -1.96
C VAL A 256 -2.71 2.91 -3.13
N ASN A 257 -1.52 2.31 -3.19
CA ASN A 257 -1.09 1.46 -4.31
C ASN A 257 -1.27 2.13 -5.69
N ASN A 258 -0.91 3.41 -5.80
CA ASN A 258 -1.08 4.22 -7.02
C ASN A 258 -2.55 4.34 -7.48
N GLN A 259 -3.49 4.33 -6.53
CA GLN A 259 -4.92 4.47 -6.80
C GLN A 259 -5.52 5.54 -5.90
N LEU A 260 -6.37 6.38 -6.49
CA LEU A 260 -7.16 7.37 -5.75
C LEU A 260 -8.25 6.66 -4.95
N THR A 261 -8.29 6.92 -3.65
CA THR A 261 -9.24 6.29 -2.72
C THR A 261 -10.03 7.34 -1.94
N ARG A 262 -9.80 7.47 -0.63
CA ARG A 262 -10.58 8.28 0.29
C ARG A 262 -10.47 9.78 -0.04
N VAL A 263 -11.61 10.43 -0.28
CA VAL A 263 -11.67 11.91 -0.38
C VAL A 263 -11.66 12.52 1.02
N LEU A 264 -10.80 13.52 1.24
CA LEU A 264 -10.74 14.24 2.50
C LEU A 264 -11.90 15.25 2.60
N ARG A 265 -12.67 15.18 3.69
CA ARG A 265 -13.90 15.96 3.89
C ARG A 265 -13.93 16.66 5.24
N GLY A 266 -14.70 17.75 5.30
CA GLY A 266 -14.94 18.56 6.49
C GLY A 266 -13.80 19.56 6.71
N MET A 267 -13.97 20.79 6.22
CA MET A 267 -12.93 21.83 6.22
C MET A 267 -12.35 22.13 7.62
N LYS A 268 -13.17 21.96 8.67
CA LYS A 268 -12.78 22.22 10.07
C LYS A 268 -12.13 21.03 10.79
N ARG A 269 -12.10 19.84 10.17
CA ARG A 269 -11.47 18.67 10.79
C ARG A 269 -9.96 18.85 10.76
N THR A 270 -9.31 18.52 11.87
CA THR A 270 -7.86 18.60 11.94
C THR A 270 -7.19 17.48 11.16
N VAL A 271 -5.94 17.69 10.75
CA VAL A 271 -5.07 16.68 10.13
C VAL A 271 -5.04 15.39 10.98
N ARG A 272 -4.94 15.51 12.31
CA ARG A 272 -5.04 14.39 13.27
C ARG A 272 -6.39 13.67 13.18
N GLN A 273 -7.49 14.40 13.17
CA GLN A 273 -8.84 13.81 13.06
C GLN A 273 -9.06 13.11 11.71
N LEU A 274 -8.37 13.55 10.66
CA LEU A 274 -8.34 12.92 9.34
C LEU A 274 -7.42 11.70 9.27
N LYS A 275 -6.68 11.39 10.34
CA LYS A 275 -5.74 10.26 10.43
C LYS A 275 -4.64 10.30 9.37
N LEU A 276 -4.22 11.49 8.97
CA LEU A 276 -3.08 11.65 8.08
C LEU A 276 -1.79 11.50 8.88
N ILE A 277 -0.82 10.80 8.32
CA ILE A 277 0.53 10.58 8.87
C ILE A 277 1.56 10.92 7.79
N SER A 278 2.85 11.02 8.14
CA SER A 278 3.88 11.42 7.16
C SER A 278 4.06 10.42 6.00
N SER A 279 3.62 9.18 6.14
CA SER A 279 3.60 8.19 5.05
C SER A 279 2.34 8.26 4.18
N THR A 280 1.37 9.12 4.52
CA THR A 280 0.17 9.32 3.71
C THR A 280 0.50 10.12 2.45
N GLN A 281 0.20 9.53 1.30
CA GLN A 281 0.29 10.20 0.01
C GLN A 281 -1.06 10.79 -0.37
N LEU A 282 -1.07 12.04 -0.83
CA LEU A 282 -2.27 12.74 -1.25
C LEU A 282 -2.19 13.12 -2.73
N SER A 283 -3.29 12.93 -3.44
CA SER A 283 -3.53 13.56 -4.73
C SER A 283 -4.25 14.89 -4.53
N VAL A 284 -3.84 15.88 -5.30
CA VAL A 284 -4.38 17.23 -5.41
C VAL A 284 -5.06 17.34 -6.77
N CYS A 285 -6.36 17.58 -6.77
CA CYS A 285 -7.14 17.88 -7.95
C CYS A 285 -7.66 19.32 -7.86
N VAL A 286 -7.27 20.17 -8.82
CA VAL A 286 -7.84 21.51 -8.97
C VAL A 286 -9.18 21.41 -9.69
N LEU A 287 -10.25 21.79 -9.00
CA LEU A 287 -11.62 21.74 -9.49
C LEU A 287 -11.98 23.02 -10.26
N ARG A 288 -13.02 22.93 -11.09
CA ARG A 288 -13.57 24.09 -11.82
C ARG A 288 -14.50 24.96 -10.98
N GLN A 289 -15.03 24.40 -9.91
CA GLN A 289 -15.96 25.05 -8.99
C GLN A 289 -15.66 24.58 -7.57
N GLU A 290 -16.10 25.36 -6.58
CA GLU A 290 -15.98 24.95 -5.18
C GLU A 290 -16.76 23.67 -4.93
N GLU A 291 -16.17 22.82 -4.10
CA GLU A 291 -16.78 21.57 -3.66
C GLU A 291 -16.73 21.45 -2.14
N GLU A 292 -17.91 21.22 -1.54
CA GLU A 292 -18.04 20.82 -0.15
C GLU A 292 -18.89 19.55 -0.06
N LEU A 293 -18.22 18.39 -0.08
CA LEU A 293 -18.90 17.10 0.03
C LEU A 293 -19.37 16.83 1.46
N SER A 294 -20.62 16.39 1.60
CA SER A 294 -21.12 15.91 2.89
C SER A 294 -20.41 14.60 3.30
N PRO A 295 -20.46 14.23 4.60
CA PRO A 295 -19.95 12.94 5.07
C PRO A 295 -20.60 11.72 4.42
N SER A 296 -21.80 11.85 3.85
CA SER A 296 -22.53 10.75 3.20
C SER A 296 -22.30 10.67 1.68
N ALA A 297 -21.73 11.70 1.06
CA ALA A 297 -21.36 11.70 -0.36
C ALA A 297 -20.26 10.66 -0.66
N ILE A 298 -20.32 10.06 -1.85
CA ILE A 298 -19.35 9.09 -2.36
C ILE A 298 -18.90 9.54 -3.74
N LEU A 299 -17.59 9.66 -3.95
CA LEU A 299 -17.03 9.93 -5.27
C LEU A 299 -16.88 8.61 -6.04
N LEU A 300 -17.61 8.45 -7.14
CA LEU A 300 -17.64 7.22 -7.94
C LEU A 300 -17.09 7.47 -9.34
N LYS A 301 -16.51 6.44 -9.95
CA LYS A 301 -16.13 6.43 -11.37
C LYS A 301 -17.14 5.57 -12.13
N LEU A 302 -17.90 6.14 -13.06
CA LEU A 302 -18.82 5.40 -13.92
C LEU A 302 -18.10 4.94 -15.19
N LYS A 303 -18.25 3.66 -15.53
CA LYS A 303 -17.86 3.09 -16.83
C LYS A 303 -19.12 2.61 -17.55
N ARG A 304 -19.51 3.28 -18.63
CA ARG A 304 -20.66 2.87 -19.45
C ARG A 304 -20.21 1.83 -20.47
N ARG A 305 -20.93 0.71 -20.55
CA ARG A 305 -20.66 -0.37 -21.49
C ARG A 305 -20.91 0.08 -22.92
N ILE A 306 -20.03 -0.31 -23.84
CA ILE A 306 -20.26 -0.17 -25.28
C ILE A 306 -21.24 -1.28 -25.71
N PRO A 307 -22.40 -0.97 -26.30
CA PRO A 307 -23.38 -1.98 -26.68
C PRO A 307 -22.81 -3.05 -27.60
N GLY A 308 -23.03 -4.32 -27.26
CA GLY A 308 -22.55 -5.47 -28.04
C GLY A 308 -21.06 -5.79 -27.89
N GLU A 309 -20.29 -5.01 -27.11
CA GLU A 309 -18.87 -5.23 -26.89
C GLU A 309 -18.55 -5.60 -25.44
N ARG A 310 -17.42 -6.29 -25.23
CA ARG A 310 -16.84 -6.53 -23.89
C ARG A 310 -15.90 -5.42 -23.42
N SER A 311 -16.29 -4.17 -23.66
CA SER A 311 -15.50 -2.95 -23.47
C SER A 311 -16.34 -1.79 -22.91
N TYR A 312 -15.69 -0.74 -22.39
CA TYR A 312 -16.34 0.41 -21.76
C TYR A 312 -15.86 1.71 -22.41
N TYR A 313 -16.72 2.73 -22.41
CA TYR A 313 -16.31 4.11 -22.67
C TYR A 313 -15.41 4.65 -21.54
N ALA A 314 -14.80 5.81 -21.79
CA ALA A 314 -13.96 6.50 -20.82
C ALA A 314 -14.68 6.76 -19.48
N GLU A 315 -13.89 6.79 -18.39
CA GLU A 315 -14.39 6.99 -17.03
C GLU A 315 -15.03 8.38 -16.85
N GLN A 316 -16.23 8.41 -16.29
CA GLN A 316 -16.88 9.64 -15.84
C GLN A 316 -16.92 9.69 -14.32
N GLU A 317 -16.33 10.73 -13.72
CA GLU A 317 -16.39 10.95 -12.29
C GLU A 317 -17.73 11.58 -11.88
N VAL A 318 -18.35 11.06 -10.83
CA VAL A 318 -19.67 11.51 -10.34
C VAL A 318 -19.74 11.49 -8.81
N ILE A 319 -20.54 12.38 -8.24
CA ILE A 319 -20.78 12.46 -6.80
C ILE A 319 -22.13 11.84 -6.48
N PHE A 320 -22.12 10.68 -5.83
CA PHE A 320 -23.32 10.01 -5.34
C PHE A 320 -23.62 10.43 -3.90
N GLU A 321 -24.71 11.16 -3.70
CA GLU A 321 -25.13 11.65 -2.39
C GLU A 321 -26.51 11.10 -1.99
N PRO A 322 -26.56 9.97 -1.26
CA PRO A 322 -27.83 9.36 -0.89
C PRO A 322 -28.47 10.04 0.32
N SER A 323 -29.67 10.60 0.15
CA SER A 323 -30.45 11.27 1.21
C SER A 323 -30.87 10.31 2.33
N GLU A 324 -31.25 9.07 2.00
CA GLU A 324 -31.77 8.06 2.94
C GLU A 324 -30.83 6.85 3.14
N GLY A 325 -29.57 7.00 2.77
CA GLY A 325 -28.53 5.97 2.81
C GLY A 325 -28.26 5.29 1.47
N ALA A 326 -27.02 4.79 1.31
CA ALA A 326 -26.56 4.14 0.08
C ALA A 326 -27.23 2.78 -0.08
N SER A 327 -28.27 2.68 -0.90
CA SER A 327 -29.01 1.45 -1.18
C SER A 327 -28.91 1.11 -2.67
N PRO A 328 -29.14 -0.16 -3.08
CA PRO A 328 -29.21 -0.52 -4.50
C PRO A 328 -30.16 0.38 -5.29
N VAL A 329 -31.34 0.67 -4.73
CA VAL A 329 -32.36 1.49 -5.38
C VAL A 329 -31.87 2.93 -5.55
N SER A 330 -31.34 3.55 -4.50
CA SER A 330 -30.87 4.93 -4.57
C SER A 330 -29.66 5.10 -5.49
N LEU A 331 -28.75 4.13 -5.54
CA LEU A 331 -27.64 4.13 -6.50
C LEU A 331 -28.16 4.00 -7.94
N ARG A 332 -29.04 3.04 -8.22
CA ARG A 332 -29.59 2.86 -9.58
C ARG A 332 -30.42 4.05 -10.03
N GLN A 333 -31.20 4.68 -9.15
CA GLN A 333 -31.91 5.92 -9.49
C GLN A 333 -30.96 7.06 -9.83
N PHE A 334 -29.88 7.20 -9.06
CA PHE A 334 -28.84 8.18 -9.33
C PHE A 334 -28.15 7.92 -10.69
N VAL A 335 -27.69 6.68 -10.94
CA VAL A 335 -27.03 6.30 -12.19
C VAL A 335 -27.98 6.43 -13.39
N ALA A 336 -29.24 6.02 -13.27
CA ALA A 336 -30.26 6.17 -14.31
C ALA A 336 -30.40 7.64 -14.74
N LYS A 337 -30.40 8.56 -13.76
CA LYS A 337 -30.47 9.99 -14.04
C LYS A 337 -29.20 10.52 -14.71
N VAL A 338 -28.03 10.11 -14.25
CA VAL A 338 -26.74 10.58 -14.79
C VAL A 338 -26.50 10.06 -16.21
N CYS A 339 -26.82 8.79 -16.46
CA CYS A 339 -26.59 8.14 -17.75
C CYS A 339 -27.78 8.25 -18.72
N GLU A 340 -28.89 8.86 -18.27
CA GLU A 340 -30.15 8.98 -19.03
C GLU A 340 -30.73 7.63 -19.50
N ILE A 341 -30.56 6.58 -18.68
CA ILE A 341 -31.06 5.22 -18.96
C ILE A 341 -32.31 4.97 -18.11
N PRO A 342 -33.44 4.51 -18.70
CA PRO A 342 -34.62 4.12 -17.96
C PRO A 342 -34.31 3.09 -16.86
N HIS A 343 -34.90 3.28 -15.68
CA HIS A 343 -34.57 2.49 -14.49
C HIS A 343 -34.80 0.98 -14.64
N ASP A 344 -35.75 0.58 -15.48
CA ASP A 344 -36.10 -0.80 -15.82
C ASP A 344 -35.13 -1.45 -16.83
N GLN A 345 -34.37 -0.64 -17.56
CA GLN A 345 -33.35 -1.06 -18.51
C GLN A 345 -31.94 -1.03 -17.90
N LEU A 346 -31.77 -0.36 -16.77
CA LEU A 346 -30.49 -0.15 -16.12
C LEU A 346 -30.03 -1.37 -15.31
N ASN A 347 -28.86 -1.90 -15.68
CA ASN A 347 -28.07 -2.79 -14.84
C ASN A 347 -26.77 -2.12 -14.39
N VAL A 348 -26.39 -2.33 -13.13
CA VAL A 348 -25.14 -1.79 -12.58
C VAL A 348 -24.38 -2.85 -11.80
N ALA A 349 -23.05 -2.76 -11.84
CA ALA A 349 -22.14 -3.62 -11.08
C ALA A 349 -21.00 -2.81 -10.48
N LYS A 350 -20.51 -3.24 -9.32
CA LYS A 350 -19.27 -2.69 -8.73
C LYS A 350 -18.08 -3.53 -9.19
N TYR A 351 -17.01 -2.87 -9.62
CA TYR A 351 -15.75 -3.53 -9.90
C TYR A 351 -14.90 -3.71 -8.65
N PHE A 352 -14.29 -4.89 -8.49
CA PHE A 352 -13.30 -5.21 -7.48
C PHE A 352 -11.93 -5.34 -8.14
N ARG A 353 -11.21 -4.20 -8.23
CA ARG A 353 -9.87 -4.11 -8.86
C ARG A 353 -8.91 -5.23 -8.42
N ALA A 354 -8.83 -5.50 -7.12
CA ALA A 354 -7.94 -6.52 -6.57
C ALA A 354 -8.26 -7.97 -6.99
N LYS A 355 -9.46 -8.21 -7.53
CA LYS A 355 -9.92 -9.52 -8.00
C LYS A 355 -10.16 -9.56 -9.51
N CYS A 356 -10.01 -8.42 -10.19
CA CYS A 356 -10.44 -8.23 -11.58
C CYS A 356 -11.89 -8.71 -11.80
N ASP A 357 -12.78 -8.47 -10.85
CA ASP A 357 -14.11 -9.10 -10.83
C ASP A 357 -15.25 -8.10 -10.62
N TRP A 358 -16.44 -8.44 -11.10
CA TRP A 358 -17.61 -7.58 -11.08
C TRP A 358 -18.72 -8.17 -10.21
N LEU A 359 -19.29 -7.34 -9.35
CA LEU A 359 -20.44 -7.71 -8.52
C LEU A 359 -21.67 -6.92 -8.92
N VAL A 360 -22.62 -7.60 -9.57
CA VAL A 360 -23.90 -7.02 -9.97
C VAL A 360 -24.69 -6.58 -8.73
N ILE A 361 -25.15 -5.32 -8.76
CA ILE A 361 -25.94 -4.74 -7.68
C ILE A 361 -27.42 -4.90 -8.02
N LYS A 362 -28.02 -5.98 -7.52
CA LYS A 362 -29.45 -6.25 -7.67
C LYS A 362 -30.25 -5.62 -6.53
N ASP A 363 -31.52 -5.33 -6.79
CA ASP A 363 -32.44 -4.99 -5.71
C ASP A 363 -32.57 -6.15 -4.73
N ALA A 364 -32.79 -5.82 -3.45
CA ALA A 364 -33.04 -6.83 -2.44
C ALA A 364 -34.19 -7.75 -2.87
N PRO A 365 -34.00 -9.08 -2.88
CA PRO A 365 -35.10 -9.98 -3.18
C PRO A 365 -36.20 -9.76 -2.13
N LYS A 366 -37.46 -9.64 -2.59
CA LYS A 366 -38.62 -9.69 -1.68
C LYS A 366 -38.56 -11.03 -0.97
N SER A 367 -38.25 -11.06 0.33
CA SER A 367 -38.12 -12.30 1.07
C SER A 367 -39.41 -13.14 0.97
N GLN A 368 -39.36 -14.22 0.19
CA GLN A 368 -40.34 -15.29 0.21
C GLN A 368 -39.99 -16.27 1.33
N GLY A 369 -39.89 -15.78 2.56
CA GLY A 369 -39.75 -16.60 3.76
C GLY A 369 -40.97 -16.45 4.65
N LYS A 370 -41.85 -17.45 4.67
CA LYS A 370 -42.94 -17.55 5.66
C LYS A 370 -42.37 -18.06 6.98
N HIS A 371 -41.94 -17.18 7.87
CA HIS A 371 -41.89 -17.49 9.31
C HIS A 371 -42.73 -16.49 10.10
N LYS A 372 -43.54 -17.04 11.00
CA LYS A 372 -44.50 -16.32 11.86
C LYS A 372 -43.75 -15.29 12.71
N GLY A 373 -43.97 -14.02 12.43
CA GLY A 373 -43.44 -12.89 13.21
C GLY A 373 -42.86 -11.80 12.31
N GLY A 374 -43.71 -10.90 11.81
CA GLY A 374 -43.35 -9.60 11.22
C GLY A 374 -42.25 -9.61 10.14
N LYS A 375 -42.64 -9.61 8.86
CA LYS A 375 -41.71 -9.42 7.73
C LYS A 375 -41.04 -8.03 7.79
N LYS A 376 -39.87 -7.91 8.41
CA LYS A 376 -39.00 -6.74 8.23
C LYS A 376 -38.22 -6.90 6.93
N LYS A 377 -38.42 -5.99 5.97
CA LYS A 377 -37.54 -5.86 4.80
C LYS A 377 -36.13 -5.56 5.30
N ILE A 378 -35.15 -6.40 4.99
CA ILE A 378 -33.74 -6.12 5.29
C ILE A 378 -33.32 -4.95 4.37
N LYS A 379 -33.07 -3.78 4.96
CA LYS A 379 -32.57 -2.61 4.22
C LYS A 379 -31.10 -2.86 3.89
N ILE A 380 -30.80 -3.12 2.62
CA ILE A 380 -29.42 -3.30 2.15
C ILE A 380 -28.71 -1.94 2.14
N ASN A 381 -27.54 -1.88 2.76
CA ASN A 381 -26.65 -0.73 2.71
C ASN A 381 -25.40 -1.08 1.90
N LEU A 382 -25.19 -0.40 0.78
CA LEU A 382 -24.07 -0.63 -0.14
C LEU A 382 -22.72 -0.31 0.49
N ARG A 383 -22.63 0.49 1.56
CA ARG A 383 -21.38 0.72 2.29
C ARG A 383 -20.91 -0.49 3.10
N GLN A 384 -21.75 -1.51 3.22
CA GLN A 384 -21.47 -2.74 3.98
C GLN A 384 -21.24 -3.93 3.04
N SER A 385 -20.84 -5.06 3.61
CA SER A 385 -20.71 -6.33 2.89
C SER A 385 -22.02 -6.68 2.18
N PRO A 386 -21.97 -7.23 0.95
CA PRO A 386 -20.76 -7.61 0.19
C PRO A 386 -20.14 -6.47 -0.65
N PHE A 387 -20.76 -5.30 -0.70
CA PHE A 387 -20.43 -4.26 -1.67
C PHE A 387 -19.30 -3.34 -1.21
N HIS A 388 -19.29 -2.92 0.06
CA HIS A 388 -18.28 -2.00 0.62
C HIS A 388 -18.06 -0.76 -0.25
N LEU A 389 -19.15 -0.14 -0.71
CA LEU A 389 -19.13 1.03 -1.59
C LEU A 389 -18.46 2.22 -0.90
N GLN A 390 -17.45 2.80 -1.54
CA GLN A 390 -16.60 3.87 -1.04
C GLN A 390 -16.04 4.74 -2.17
N ASP A 391 -15.29 5.77 -1.80
CA ASP A 391 -14.68 6.69 -2.78
C ASP A 391 -13.69 5.98 -3.70
N GLY A 392 -13.70 6.38 -4.97
CA GLY A 392 -12.83 5.83 -6.01
C GLY A 392 -13.31 4.50 -6.60
N ASP A 393 -14.40 3.92 -6.08
CA ASP A 393 -14.99 2.70 -6.63
C ASP A 393 -15.51 2.92 -8.06
N ILE A 394 -15.30 1.92 -8.92
CA ILE A 394 -15.82 1.91 -10.28
C ILE A 394 -17.18 1.21 -10.32
N ILE A 395 -18.16 1.87 -10.95
CA ILE A 395 -19.48 1.33 -11.24
C ILE A 395 -19.62 1.14 -12.75
N GLY A 396 -19.80 -0.11 -13.15
CA GLY A 396 -20.13 -0.49 -14.52
C GLY A 396 -21.62 -0.25 -14.77
N VAL A 397 -21.94 0.33 -15.92
CA VAL A 397 -23.30 0.72 -16.29
C VAL A 397 -23.67 0.08 -17.63
N LYS A 398 -24.75 -0.70 -17.63
CA LYS A 398 -25.31 -1.35 -18.82
C LYS A 398 -26.72 -0.86 -19.09
N ASP A 399 -27.00 -0.63 -20.36
CA ASP A 399 -28.35 -0.46 -20.88
C ASP A 399 -28.81 -1.77 -21.51
N CYS A 400 -29.70 -2.49 -20.80
CA CYS A 400 -30.18 -3.81 -21.21
C CYS A 400 -31.04 -3.77 -22.49
N GLN A 401 -31.47 -2.60 -22.96
CA GLN A 401 -32.18 -2.50 -24.24
C GLN A 401 -31.24 -2.81 -25.40
N PHE A 402 -29.99 -2.36 -25.32
CA PHE A 402 -28.98 -2.52 -26.37
C PHE A 402 -27.92 -3.57 -26.04
N ASP A 403 -27.91 -4.07 -24.80
CA ASP A 403 -27.01 -5.11 -24.30
C ASP A 403 -27.83 -6.25 -23.65
N ALA A 404 -28.66 -6.91 -24.48
CA ALA A 404 -29.63 -7.91 -24.02
C ALA A 404 -28.99 -9.29 -23.76
N GLU A 405 -27.84 -9.58 -24.38
CA GLU A 405 -27.07 -10.80 -24.17
C GLU A 405 -26.19 -10.65 -22.92
N ASP A 406 -26.27 -11.63 -22.03
CA ASP A 406 -25.52 -11.67 -20.76
C ASP A 406 -25.63 -10.42 -19.85
N LYS A 407 -26.87 -10.18 -19.38
CA LYS A 407 -27.24 -9.05 -18.51
C LYS A 407 -26.42 -8.92 -17.23
N ASP A 408 -25.82 -10.00 -16.76
CA ASP A 408 -25.05 -10.05 -15.51
C ASP A 408 -23.52 -10.06 -15.77
N ASP A 409 -23.05 -10.20 -17.02
CA ASP A 409 -21.61 -10.19 -17.33
C ASP A 409 -21.08 -8.78 -17.61
N PHE A 410 -20.33 -8.23 -16.65
CA PHE A 410 -19.65 -6.94 -16.78
C PHE A 410 -18.16 -7.07 -17.14
N SER A 411 -17.65 -8.29 -17.32
CA SER A 411 -16.22 -8.53 -17.55
C SER A 411 -15.75 -8.04 -18.91
N THR A 412 -14.43 -7.84 -19.00
CA THR A 412 -13.68 -7.47 -20.21
C THR A 412 -12.57 -8.49 -20.47
N PRO A 413 -11.99 -8.58 -21.68
CA PRO A 413 -10.83 -9.44 -21.93
C PRO A 413 -9.65 -9.16 -20.97
N ALA A 414 -9.42 -7.90 -20.61
CA ALA A 414 -8.40 -7.53 -19.63
C ALA A 414 -8.69 -8.08 -18.22
N ASP A 415 -9.98 -8.19 -17.85
CA ASP A 415 -10.37 -8.83 -16.58
C ASP A 415 -10.07 -10.33 -16.60
N ASP A 416 -10.30 -11.00 -17.73
CA ASP A 416 -10.00 -12.43 -17.91
C ASP A 416 -8.49 -12.67 -17.76
N GLU A 417 -7.66 -11.88 -18.44
CA GLU A 417 -6.20 -11.92 -18.32
C GLU A 417 -5.71 -11.64 -16.89
N GLY A 418 -6.33 -10.65 -16.23
CA GLY A 418 -6.06 -10.30 -14.85
C GLY A 418 -6.39 -11.45 -13.88
N LYS A 419 -7.54 -12.09 -14.06
CA LYS A 419 -7.94 -13.29 -13.29
C LYS A 419 -6.96 -14.44 -13.50
N ASP A 420 -6.56 -14.70 -14.73
CA ASP A 420 -5.58 -15.75 -15.05
C ASP A 420 -4.22 -15.48 -14.42
N LYS A 421 -3.79 -14.22 -14.38
CA LYS A 421 -2.55 -13.82 -13.70
C LYS A 421 -2.66 -14.05 -12.18
N LEU A 422 -3.76 -13.64 -11.57
CA LEU A 422 -4.00 -13.85 -10.13
C LEU A 422 -4.03 -15.34 -9.78
N GLN A 423 -4.66 -16.17 -10.60
CA GLN A 423 -4.68 -17.63 -10.41
C GLN A 423 -3.26 -18.23 -10.48
N ARG A 424 -2.48 -17.85 -11.49
CA ARG A 424 -1.07 -18.29 -11.62
C ARG A 424 -0.23 -17.90 -10.41
N GLU A 425 -0.37 -16.68 -9.92
CA GLU A 425 0.33 -16.21 -8.72
C GLU A 425 -0.10 -16.96 -7.45
N GLU A 426 -1.40 -17.27 -7.30
CA GLU A 426 -1.90 -18.04 -6.17
C GLU A 426 -1.42 -19.50 -6.20
N GLU A 427 -1.42 -20.12 -7.38
CA GLU A 427 -0.88 -21.47 -7.60
C GLU A 427 0.63 -21.52 -7.32
N GLU A 428 1.38 -20.51 -7.77
CA GLU A 428 2.81 -20.42 -7.45
C GLU A 428 3.04 -20.24 -5.95
N LYS A 429 2.26 -19.38 -5.27
CA LYS A 429 2.31 -19.25 -3.80
C LYS A 429 1.98 -20.58 -3.10
N LYS A 430 0.99 -21.33 -3.59
CA LYS A 430 0.65 -22.67 -3.09
C LYS A 430 1.78 -23.68 -3.32
N ARG A 431 2.43 -23.65 -4.50
CA ARG A 431 3.58 -24.50 -4.82
C ARG A 431 4.78 -24.20 -3.93
N ARG A 432 5.15 -22.92 -3.78
CA ARG A 432 6.21 -22.46 -2.86
C ARG A 432 5.93 -22.88 -1.40
N ARG A 433 4.66 -22.84 -0.95
CA ARG A 433 4.26 -23.33 0.38
C ARG A 433 4.43 -24.85 0.52
N LYS A 434 4.04 -25.63 -0.49
CA LYS A 434 4.21 -27.10 -0.52
C LYS A 434 5.68 -27.51 -0.54
N GLU A 435 6.52 -26.83 -1.32
CA GLU A 435 7.98 -27.05 -1.34
C GLU A 435 8.62 -26.73 0.02
N LYS A 436 8.19 -25.66 0.69
CA LYS A 436 8.62 -25.34 2.06
C LYS A 436 8.15 -26.36 3.10
N GLN A 437 6.99 -27.01 2.90
CA GLN A 437 6.49 -28.08 3.78
C GLN A 437 7.19 -29.42 3.52
N ALA A 438 7.40 -29.82 2.27
CA ALA A 438 8.06 -31.06 1.89
C ALA A 438 9.54 -31.13 2.36
N ARG A 439 10.15 -29.99 2.66
CA ARG A 439 11.50 -29.89 3.22
C ARG A 439 11.58 -30.04 4.75
N ARG A 440 10.46 -30.21 5.46
CA ARG A 440 10.49 -30.58 6.89
C ARG A 440 10.41 -32.11 7.01
N PRO A 441 11.46 -32.80 7.47
CA PRO A 441 11.36 -34.23 7.76
C PRO A 441 10.32 -34.44 8.87
N GLU A 442 9.41 -35.39 8.68
CA GLU A 442 8.47 -35.82 9.72
C GLU A 442 9.26 -36.43 10.88
N VAL A 443 9.39 -35.70 11.99
CA VAL A 443 9.96 -36.24 13.22
C VAL A 443 8.82 -36.90 14.00
N PRO A 444 8.89 -38.21 14.30
CA PRO A 444 7.85 -38.87 15.08
C PRO A 444 7.79 -38.26 16.49
N LEU A 445 6.60 -37.83 16.89
CA LEU A 445 6.31 -37.34 18.24
C LEU A 445 6.40 -38.52 19.23
N SER A 446 7.51 -38.63 19.95
CA SER A 446 7.62 -39.54 21.11
C SER A 446 7.31 -38.76 22.39
N ILE A 447 6.11 -38.95 22.93
CA ILE A 447 5.76 -38.45 24.26
C ILE A 447 6.33 -39.44 25.28
N HIS A 448 7.29 -39.00 26.11
CA HIS A 448 7.74 -39.77 27.27
C HIS A 448 6.81 -39.45 28.44
N VAL A 449 6.07 -40.46 28.90
CA VAL A 449 5.11 -40.37 30.00
C VAL A 449 5.81 -40.78 31.30
N ASP A 450 6.83 -40.05 31.73
CA ASP A 450 7.50 -40.32 33.01
C ASP A 450 7.52 -39.14 33.99
N ASP A 451 7.01 -37.96 33.63
CA ASP A 451 6.96 -36.79 34.53
C ASP A 451 5.59 -36.54 35.19
N PHE A 452 4.74 -37.57 35.26
CA PHE A 452 3.53 -37.53 36.09
C PHE A 452 3.67 -38.49 37.28
N ARG A 453 4.42 -38.08 38.30
CA ARG A 453 4.23 -38.54 39.68
C ARG A 453 4.38 -37.42 40.69
#